data_AF-A0A3D5NBJ7-F1
#
_entry.id   AF-A0A3D5NBJ7-F1
#
_cell.length_a   1.000
_cell.length_b   1.000
_cell.length_c   1.000
_cell.angle_alpha   90.00
_cell.angle_beta   90.00
_cell.angle_gamma   90.00
#
_symmetry.space_group_name_H-M   'P 1'
#
loop_
_entity.id
_entity.type
_entity.pdbx_description
1 polymer ?
#
loop_
_entity_poly.entity_id
_entity_poly.type
_entity_poly.pdbx_seq_one_letter_code
_entity_poly.pdbx_strand_id
1 'polypeptide(L)'
;TDLRPIDIALLSIAKQSIPESQLETGNAVSIIGLTNAAATPTDVRLEAAHKAENLGLISAQQLGDIYSAVNFDPADLEDALDDAAEGVQARQYAKLYQAAAKSDVPAVRAEILAALFETAQIEGDFLQAARLCAPLVEEIPINGDFSWFAITALKTSIAVNSIERAASWLQVAKSSANPGNDISSRLSLLYPVLAISGLEDTGAPKPNDDAVQVNQDVINGATTNQPRFGLGGAVTPAPTQPSQTVDLQALTDHRSRMTEWQEIQAASSDQAAARRNAELVFNLYDGFGIEVPEGAWNSLLIAPYAEERTTISSVVNHYLRVGATGNQKAKTVAMAIQAQQIATMPNADPKALADTVAALTMVGLQADAQHLAVELLLASDR
;
A
#
# COMPACT_ATOMS: atom_id res chain seq x y z
N THR A 1 -0.86 27.89 -17.18
CA THR A 1 -0.14 28.68 -16.16
C THR A 1 -0.61 28.24 -14.81
N ASP A 2 0.32 27.99 -13.90
CA ASP A 2 0.02 27.57 -12.53
C ASP A 2 -0.63 28.71 -11.75
N LEU A 3 -1.78 28.43 -11.13
CA LEU A 3 -2.48 29.40 -10.28
C LEU A 3 -1.82 29.44 -8.89
N ARG A 4 -1.77 30.65 -8.32
CA ARG A 4 -1.30 30.89 -6.95
C ARG A 4 -2.48 31.18 -6.03
N PRO A 5 -2.29 31.13 -4.70
CA PRO A 5 -3.40 31.32 -3.76
C PRO A 5 -4.15 32.64 -3.94
N ILE A 6 -3.43 33.72 -4.28
CA ILE A 6 -4.04 35.03 -4.57
C ILE A 6 -4.89 35.01 -5.84
N ASP A 7 -4.50 34.22 -6.85
CA ASP A 7 -5.25 34.13 -8.11
C ASP A 7 -6.59 33.41 -7.87
N ILE A 8 -6.60 32.35 -7.03
CA ILE A 8 -7.82 31.67 -6.57
C ILE A 8 -8.74 32.62 -5.79
N ALA A 9 -8.18 33.39 -4.85
CA ALA A 9 -8.95 34.35 -4.07
C ALA A 9 -9.59 35.43 -4.95
N LEU A 10 -8.87 35.94 -5.95
CA LEU A 10 -9.40 36.91 -6.90
C LEU A 10 -10.51 36.32 -7.79
N LEU A 11 -10.35 35.07 -8.26
CA LEU A 11 -11.40 34.38 -9.02
C LEU A 11 -12.67 34.20 -8.18
N SER A 12 -12.53 33.82 -6.91
CA SER A 12 -13.64 33.69 -5.97
C SER A 12 -14.38 35.02 -5.75
N ILE A 13 -13.65 36.12 -5.52
CA ILE A 13 -14.23 37.47 -5.38
C ILE A 13 -14.93 37.89 -6.68
N ALA A 14 -14.33 37.58 -7.83
CA ALA A 14 -14.90 37.85 -9.14
C ALA A 14 -16.07 36.91 -9.51
N LYS A 15 -16.39 35.91 -8.68
CA LYS A 15 -17.36 34.84 -8.94
C LYS A 15 -17.09 34.12 -10.28
N GLN A 16 -15.83 34.02 -10.66
CA GLN A 16 -15.41 33.26 -11.83
C GLN A 16 -15.05 31.84 -11.42
N SER A 17 -15.39 30.87 -12.26
CA SER A 17 -14.96 29.49 -12.08
C SER A 17 -13.45 29.36 -12.34
N ILE A 18 -12.82 28.43 -11.63
CA ILE A 18 -11.45 28.03 -11.93
C ILE A 18 -11.51 27.17 -13.20
N PRO A 19 -10.64 27.39 -14.20
CA PRO A 19 -10.65 26.60 -15.42
C PRO A 19 -10.44 25.11 -15.15
N GLU A 20 -11.27 24.25 -15.74
CA GLU A 20 -11.22 22.79 -15.55
C GLU A 20 -9.87 22.18 -15.97
N SER A 21 -9.20 22.79 -16.94
CA SER A 21 -7.84 22.41 -17.37
C SER A 21 -6.82 22.42 -16.22
N GLN A 22 -7.14 23.08 -15.11
CA GLN A 22 -6.30 23.10 -13.92
C GLN A 22 -6.30 21.76 -13.15
N LEU A 23 -7.29 20.90 -13.35
CA LEU A 23 -7.28 19.52 -12.83
C LEU A 23 -6.04 18.76 -13.33
N GLU A 24 -5.67 18.95 -14.60
CA GLU A 24 -4.56 18.24 -15.24
C GLU A 24 -3.18 18.73 -14.80
N THR A 25 -3.08 19.95 -14.27
CA THR A 25 -1.78 20.57 -13.94
C THR A 25 -1.08 19.93 -12.75
N GLY A 26 -1.81 19.22 -11.88
CA GLY A 26 -1.27 18.67 -10.64
C GLY A 26 -0.91 19.72 -9.58
N ASN A 27 -1.18 21.01 -9.84
CA ASN A 27 -0.91 22.07 -8.89
C ASN A 27 -1.86 21.98 -7.69
N ALA A 28 -1.31 21.75 -6.50
CA ALA A 28 -2.06 21.63 -5.25
C ALA A 28 -3.00 22.82 -4.97
N VAL A 29 -2.56 24.05 -5.28
CA VAL A 29 -3.36 25.26 -5.07
C VAL A 29 -4.58 25.28 -5.99
N SER A 30 -4.41 24.86 -7.23
CA SER A 30 -5.51 24.76 -8.18
C SER A 30 -6.50 23.67 -7.79
N ILE A 31 -5.99 22.50 -7.38
CA ILE A 31 -6.81 21.35 -6.97
C ILE A 31 -7.65 21.72 -5.74
N ILE A 32 -7.04 22.23 -4.67
CA ILE A 32 -7.78 22.62 -3.47
C ILE A 32 -8.74 23.79 -3.72
N GLY A 33 -8.40 24.68 -4.66
CA GLY A 33 -9.29 25.75 -5.12
C GLY A 33 -10.55 25.19 -5.78
N LEU A 34 -10.38 24.24 -6.71
CA LEU A 34 -11.49 23.58 -7.40
C LEU A 34 -12.39 22.80 -6.44
N THR A 35 -11.81 22.10 -5.47
CA THR A 35 -12.55 21.37 -4.42
C THR A 35 -13.46 22.28 -3.58
N ASN A 36 -12.99 23.48 -3.22
CA ASN A 36 -13.69 24.35 -2.26
C ASN A 36 -14.56 25.44 -2.89
N ALA A 37 -14.30 25.84 -4.15
CA ALA A 37 -15.02 26.93 -4.77
C ALA A 37 -16.47 26.55 -5.10
N ALA A 38 -17.43 27.30 -4.55
CA ALA A 38 -18.86 27.07 -4.78
C ALA A 38 -19.29 27.19 -6.25
N ALA A 39 -18.53 27.95 -7.05
CA ALA A 39 -18.76 28.12 -8.49
C ALA A 39 -18.25 26.93 -9.33
N THR A 40 -17.52 25.97 -8.74
CA THR A 40 -17.04 24.77 -9.46
C THR A 40 -18.22 23.84 -9.73
N PRO A 41 -18.41 23.38 -10.99
CA PRO A 41 -19.39 22.33 -11.32
C PRO A 41 -19.22 21.10 -10.42
N THR A 42 -20.31 20.41 -10.11
CA THR A 42 -20.29 19.29 -9.15
C THR A 42 -19.31 18.20 -9.55
N ASP A 43 -19.35 17.73 -10.79
CA ASP A 43 -18.50 16.64 -11.28
C ASP A 43 -17.01 17.01 -11.24
N VAL A 44 -16.68 18.24 -11.65
CA VAL A 44 -15.32 18.80 -11.56
C VAL A 44 -14.85 18.89 -10.11
N ARG A 45 -15.75 19.23 -9.18
CA ARG A 45 -15.45 19.30 -7.75
C ARG A 45 -15.19 17.92 -7.16
N LEU A 46 -15.90 16.90 -7.61
CA LEU A 46 -15.71 15.51 -7.18
C LEU A 46 -14.36 14.99 -7.66
N GLU A 47 -14.03 15.18 -8.93
CA GLU A 47 -12.70 14.82 -9.47
C GLU A 47 -11.57 15.59 -8.77
N ALA A 48 -11.78 16.89 -8.50
CA ALA A 48 -10.85 17.69 -7.71
C ALA A 48 -10.68 17.14 -6.29
N ALA A 49 -11.77 16.75 -5.61
CA ALA A 49 -11.74 16.19 -4.26
C ALA A 49 -11.04 14.84 -4.22
N HIS A 50 -11.35 13.95 -5.17
CA HIS A 50 -10.70 12.65 -5.35
C HIS A 50 -9.18 12.82 -5.49
N LYS A 51 -8.75 13.73 -6.37
CA LYS A 51 -7.33 14.06 -6.55
C LYS A 51 -6.72 14.75 -5.32
N ALA A 52 -7.49 15.61 -4.63
CA ALA A 52 -7.03 16.31 -3.44
C ALA A 52 -6.73 15.34 -2.29
N GLU A 53 -7.55 14.30 -2.08
CA GLU A 53 -7.29 13.29 -1.06
C GLU A 53 -6.04 12.47 -1.40
N ASN A 54 -5.90 12.05 -2.66
CA ASN A 54 -4.72 11.31 -3.14
C ASN A 54 -3.41 12.11 -2.96
N LEU A 55 -3.49 13.45 -2.99
CA LEU A 55 -2.35 14.35 -2.75
C LEU A 55 -2.19 14.76 -1.27
N GLY A 56 -3.05 14.27 -0.38
CA GLY A 56 -3.05 14.63 1.05
C GLY A 56 -3.47 16.07 1.34
N LEU A 57 -4.16 16.73 0.41
CA LEU A 57 -4.65 18.11 0.55
C LEU A 57 -5.96 18.18 1.34
N ILE A 58 -6.73 17.10 1.34
CA ILE A 58 -7.91 16.88 2.18
C ILE A 58 -7.81 15.50 2.83
N SER A 59 -8.52 15.31 3.94
CA SER A 59 -8.67 14.00 4.57
C SER A 59 -9.72 13.14 3.89
N ALA A 60 -9.65 11.81 4.09
CA ALA A 60 -10.69 10.87 3.65
C ALA A 60 -12.08 11.21 4.23
N GLN A 61 -12.14 11.75 5.46
CA GLN A 61 -13.39 12.24 6.04
C GLN A 61 -13.97 13.41 5.24
N GLN A 62 -13.14 14.40 4.87
CA GLN A 62 -13.59 15.52 4.06
C GLN A 62 -14.03 15.07 2.66
N LEU A 63 -13.37 14.06 2.07
CA LEU A 63 -13.83 13.45 0.83
C LEU A 63 -15.22 12.82 1.00
N GLY A 64 -15.44 12.07 2.09
CA GLY A 64 -16.74 11.52 2.46
C GLY A 64 -17.82 12.60 2.60
N ASP A 65 -17.52 13.71 3.30
CA ASP A 65 -18.45 14.83 3.45
C ASP A 65 -18.82 15.45 2.10
N ILE A 66 -17.85 15.61 1.19
CA ILE A 66 -18.09 16.11 -0.18
C ILE A 66 -18.95 15.13 -0.97
N TYR A 67 -18.66 13.83 -0.90
CA TYR A 67 -19.45 12.79 -1.55
C TYR A 67 -20.88 12.80 -1.03
N SER A 68 -21.10 12.86 0.29
CA SER A 68 -22.42 12.92 0.92
C SER A 68 -23.22 14.18 0.59
N ALA A 69 -22.57 15.27 0.18
CA ALA A 69 -23.23 16.51 -0.22
C ALA A 69 -23.81 16.48 -1.65
N VAL A 70 -23.45 15.46 -2.45
CA VAL A 70 -23.99 15.30 -3.82
C VAL A 70 -25.45 14.85 -3.74
N ASN A 71 -26.31 15.50 -4.53
CA ASN A 71 -27.72 15.11 -4.61
C ASN A 71 -27.90 14.01 -5.66
N PHE A 72 -28.20 12.80 -5.19
CA PHE A 72 -28.68 11.68 -6.01
C PHE A 72 -30.17 11.45 -5.76
N ASP A 73 -30.89 10.91 -6.74
CA ASP A 73 -32.26 10.44 -6.51
C ASP A 73 -32.20 9.27 -5.49
N PRO A 74 -33.09 9.23 -4.49
CA PRO A 74 -33.18 8.09 -3.58
C PRO A 74 -33.32 6.74 -4.30
N ALA A 75 -34.03 6.67 -5.43
CA ALA A 75 -34.17 5.46 -6.22
C ALA A 75 -32.82 5.01 -6.81
N ASP A 76 -32.04 5.94 -7.36
CA ASP A 76 -30.71 5.65 -7.91
C ASP A 76 -29.73 5.12 -6.86
N LEU A 77 -29.94 5.46 -5.58
CA LEU A 77 -29.10 4.96 -4.47
C LEU A 77 -29.52 3.58 -4.00
N GLU A 78 -30.80 3.23 -4.12
CA GLU A 78 -31.31 1.89 -3.83
C GLU A 78 -30.86 0.90 -4.92
N ASP A 79 -30.90 1.34 -6.18
CA ASP A 79 -30.50 0.56 -7.37
C ASP A 79 -29.02 0.80 -7.77
N ALA A 80 -28.18 1.25 -6.85
CA ALA A 80 -26.82 1.74 -7.16
C ALA A 80 -25.88 0.71 -7.80
N LEU A 81 -26.17 -0.58 -7.65
CA LEU A 81 -25.42 -1.69 -8.26
C LEU A 81 -25.94 -2.09 -9.65
N ASP A 82 -27.22 -1.83 -9.93
CA ASP A 82 -27.88 -2.22 -11.18
C ASP A 82 -27.87 -1.09 -12.22
N ASP A 83 -27.67 0.14 -11.76
CA ASP A 83 -27.61 1.32 -12.61
C ASP A 83 -26.37 1.35 -13.52
N ALA A 84 -26.52 2.05 -14.65
CA ALA A 84 -25.39 2.36 -15.52
C ALA A 84 -24.33 3.18 -14.77
N ALA A 85 -23.05 2.89 -15.08
CA ALA A 85 -21.94 3.64 -14.52
C ALA A 85 -22.09 5.15 -14.77
N GLU A 86 -21.76 5.95 -13.76
CA GLU A 86 -21.74 7.40 -13.88
C GLU A 86 -20.75 7.89 -14.94
N GLY A 87 -21.03 9.07 -15.50
CA GLY A 87 -20.19 9.65 -16.57
C GLY A 87 -18.77 10.02 -16.14
N VAL A 88 -18.49 10.05 -14.83
CA VAL A 88 -17.19 10.33 -14.22
C VAL A 88 -16.97 9.41 -13.02
N GLN A 89 -15.74 8.97 -12.85
CA GLN A 89 -15.33 8.00 -11.84
C GLN A 89 -15.58 8.50 -10.41
N ALA A 90 -15.20 9.75 -10.10
CA ALA A 90 -15.41 10.29 -8.76
C ALA A 90 -16.90 10.37 -8.39
N ARG A 91 -17.78 10.51 -9.40
CA ARG A 91 -19.24 10.49 -9.19
C ARG A 91 -19.76 9.07 -8.95
N GLN A 92 -19.23 8.06 -9.65
CA GLN A 92 -19.52 6.66 -9.36
C GLN A 92 -19.13 6.29 -7.92
N TYR A 93 -17.94 6.70 -7.47
CA TYR A 93 -17.52 6.49 -6.08
C TYR A 93 -18.42 7.22 -5.09
N ALA A 94 -18.80 8.47 -5.37
CA ALA A 94 -19.74 9.20 -4.52
C ALA A 94 -21.10 8.50 -4.39
N LYS A 95 -21.63 7.96 -5.49
CA LYS A 95 -22.89 7.20 -5.52
C LYS A 95 -22.81 5.93 -4.67
N LEU A 96 -21.81 5.08 -4.92
CA LEU A 96 -21.60 3.83 -4.18
C LEU A 96 -21.31 4.09 -2.70
N TYR A 97 -20.50 5.10 -2.37
CA TYR A 97 -20.23 5.50 -0.99
C TYR A 97 -21.50 5.94 -0.27
N GLN A 98 -22.32 6.80 -0.88
CA GLN A 98 -23.58 7.22 -0.29
C GLN A 98 -24.58 6.06 -0.11
N ALA A 99 -24.67 5.17 -1.10
CA ALA A 99 -25.56 4.01 -1.04
C ALA A 99 -25.15 3.07 0.11
N ALA A 100 -23.85 2.79 0.26
CA ALA A 100 -23.33 2.00 1.37
C ALA A 100 -23.57 2.67 2.73
N ALA A 101 -23.36 3.99 2.82
CA ALA A 101 -23.55 4.76 4.05
C ALA A 101 -25.03 4.86 4.48
N LYS A 102 -25.97 4.85 3.54
CA LYS A 102 -27.43 4.89 3.81
C LYS A 102 -28.03 3.51 4.09
N SER A 103 -27.35 2.44 3.73
CA SER A 103 -27.86 1.09 3.93
C SER A 103 -27.79 0.70 5.41
N ASP A 104 -28.93 0.35 6.01
CA ASP A 104 -29.02 -0.18 7.38
C ASP A 104 -28.80 -1.71 7.46
N VAL A 105 -28.72 -2.38 6.30
CA VAL A 105 -28.56 -3.83 6.20
C VAL A 105 -27.09 -4.16 5.93
N PRO A 106 -26.36 -4.81 6.87
CA PRO A 106 -24.93 -5.07 6.69
C PRO A 106 -24.59 -5.89 5.43
N ALA A 107 -25.47 -6.80 5.00
CA ALA A 107 -25.32 -7.56 3.76
C ALA A 107 -25.32 -6.65 2.52
N VAL A 108 -26.33 -5.79 2.37
CA VAL A 108 -26.42 -4.83 1.27
C VAL A 108 -25.24 -3.85 1.28
N ARG A 109 -24.86 -3.37 2.47
CA ARG A 109 -23.68 -2.51 2.62
C ARG A 109 -22.40 -3.21 2.15
N ALA A 110 -22.20 -4.47 2.52
CA ALA A 110 -21.04 -5.24 2.09
C ALA A 110 -21.02 -5.42 0.58
N GLU A 111 -22.16 -5.67 -0.06
CA GLU A 111 -22.28 -5.80 -1.53
C GLU A 111 -21.89 -4.50 -2.25
N ILE A 112 -22.40 -3.36 -1.78
CA ILE A 112 -22.07 -2.06 -2.36
C ILE A 112 -20.58 -1.73 -2.17
N LEU A 113 -20.03 -2.00 -0.99
CA LEU A 113 -18.60 -1.79 -0.74
C LEU A 113 -17.73 -2.73 -1.58
N ALA A 114 -18.14 -3.97 -1.80
CA ALA A 114 -17.42 -4.90 -2.66
C ALA A 114 -17.31 -4.34 -4.10
N ALA A 115 -18.41 -3.83 -4.66
CA ALA A 115 -18.41 -3.20 -5.98
C ALA A 115 -17.54 -1.93 -6.03
N LEU A 116 -17.57 -1.11 -4.97
CA LEU A 116 -16.73 0.07 -4.86
C LEU A 116 -15.24 -0.33 -4.85
N PHE A 117 -14.86 -1.31 -4.04
CA PHE A 117 -13.48 -1.79 -3.96
C PHE A 117 -13.01 -2.48 -5.23
N GLU A 118 -13.86 -3.22 -5.93
CA GLU A 118 -13.55 -3.79 -7.23
C GLU A 118 -13.26 -2.69 -8.27
N THR A 119 -14.12 -1.67 -8.31
CA THR A 119 -13.90 -0.50 -9.17
C THR A 119 -12.60 0.22 -8.79
N ALA A 120 -12.34 0.44 -7.49
CA ALA A 120 -11.10 1.07 -7.02
C ALA A 120 -9.84 0.23 -7.29
N GLN A 121 -9.97 -1.08 -7.30
CA GLN A 121 -8.87 -1.99 -7.63
C GLN A 121 -8.47 -1.86 -9.11
N ILE A 122 -9.45 -1.86 -10.02
CA ILE A 122 -9.23 -1.71 -11.47
C ILE A 122 -8.59 -0.36 -11.79
N GLU A 123 -9.01 0.70 -11.11
CA GLU A 123 -8.59 2.07 -11.36
C GLU A 123 -7.31 2.44 -10.61
N GLY A 124 -6.88 1.58 -9.67
CA GLY A 124 -5.66 1.76 -8.89
C GLY A 124 -5.79 2.70 -7.70
N ASP A 125 -7.01 2.97 -7.25
CA ASP A 125 -7.40 3.84 -6.12
C ASP A 125 -7.77 3.04 -4.86
N PHE A 126 -7.46 1.73 -4.82
CA PHE A 126 -7.81 0.84 -3.69
C PHE A 126 -7.43 1.43 -2.31
N LEU A 127 -6.23 2.01 -2.17
CA LEU A 127 -5.78 2.59 -0.90
C LEU A 127 -6.61 3.81 -0.48
N GLN A 128 -7.03 4.65 -1.44
CA GLN A 128 -7.93 5.77 -1.15
C GLN A 128 -9.32 5.27 -0.75
N ALA A 129 -9.87 4.33 -1.51
CA ALA A 129 -11.15 3.71 -1.19
C ALA A 129 -11.13 3.06 0.21
N ALA A 130 -10.00 2.43 0.58
CA ALA A 130 -9.84 1.83 1.90
C ALA A 130 -9.90 2.86 3.02
N ARG A 131 -9.19 3.99 2.88
CA ARG A 131 -9.24 5.10 3.86
C ARG A 131 -10.62 5.72 3.95
N LEU A 132 -11.30 5.93 2.82
CA LEU A 132 -12.64 6.52 2.75
C LEU A 132 -13.71 5.61 3.38
N CYS A 133 -13.67 4.31 3.06
CA CYS A 133 -14.71 3.36 3.42
C CYS A 133 -14.45 2.62 4.74
N ALA A 134 -13.29 2.82 5.39
CA ALA A 134 -12.96 2.15 6.64
C ALA A 134 -14.07 2.23 7.71
N PRO A 135 -14.70 3.39 8.00
CA PRO A 135 -15.80 3.45 8.95
C PRO A 135 -17.00 2.57 8.58
N LEU A 136 -17.31 2.46 7.28
CA LEU A 136 -18.43 1.65 6.79
C LEU A 136 -18.12 0.15 6.86
N VAL A 137 -16.87 -0.24 6.59
CA VAL A 137 -16.38 -1.62 6.76
C VAL A 137 -16.33 -2.01 8.24
N GLU A 138 -16.11 -1.05 9.15
CA GLU A 138 -16.11 -1.28 10.59
C GLU A 138 -17.46 -1.71 11.14
N GLU A 139 -18.55 -1.26 10.50
CA GLU A 139 -19.91 -1.60 10.88
C GLU A 139 -20.37 -2.99 10.37
N ILE A 140 -19.61 -3.63 9.48
CA ILE A 140 -19.93 -5.00 9.01
C ILE A 140 -19.53 -6.02 10.10
N PRO A 141 -20.45 -6.91 10.54
CA PRO A 141 -20.13 -7.96 11.49
C PRO A 141 -19.06 -8.93 10.97
N ILE A 142 -18.08 -9.27 11.81
CA ILE A 142 -17.05 -10.25 11.48
C ILE A 142 -17.54 -11.64 11.84
N ASN A 143 -18.13 -12.36 10.87
CA ASN A 143 -18.57 -13.73 11.04
C ASN A 143 -18.61 -14.47 9.67
N GLY A 144 -18.97 -15.76 9.69
CA GLY A 144 -19.01 -16.61 8.50
C GLY A 144 -20.03 -16.20 7.44
N ASP A 145 -21.07 -15.44 7.80
CA ASP A 145 -22.10 -14.96 6.86
C ASP A 145 -21.50 -13.98 5.84
N PHE A 146 -20.40 -13.30 6.22
CA PHE A 146 -19.65 -12.37 5.37
C PHE A 146 -18.37 -12.98 4.79
N SER A 147 -18.25 -14.32 4.77
CA SER A 147 -17.05 -15.01 4.26
C SER A 147 -16.67 -14.63 2.82
N TRP A 148 -17.66 -14.38 1.96
CA TRP A 148 -17.45 -13.92 0.59
C TRP A 148 -16.79 -12.53 0.50
N PHE A 149 -17.02 -11.67 1.51
CA PHE A 149 -16.44 -10.33 1.62
C PHE A 149 -15.13 -10.30 2.42
N ALA A 150 -14.79 -11.41 3.10
CA ALA A 150 -13.71 -11.45 4.09
C ALA A 150 -12.35 -11.02 3.55
N ILE A 151 -12.00 -11.38 2.31
CA ILE A 151 -10.73 -10.96 1.70
C ILE A 151 -10.69 -9.46 1.43
N THR A 152 -11.79 -8.88 0.96
CA THR A 152 -11.88 -7.43 0.70
C THR A 152 -11.78 -6.66 2.02
N ALA A 153 -12.48 -7.13 3.06
CA ALA A 153 -12.40 -6.55 4.40
C ALA A 153 -11.01 -6.72 5.04
N LEU A 154 -10.36 -7.86 4.81
CA LEU A 154 -8.98 -8.13 5.21
C LEU A 154 -8.00 -7.13 4.56
N LYS A 155 -8.00 -7.03 3.22
CA LYS A 155 -7.16 -6.07 2.48
C LYS A 155 -7.39 -4.64 2.96
N THR A 156 -8.65 -4.25 3.15
CA THR A 156 -9.03 -2.92 3.63
C THR A 156 -8.49 -2.65 5.04
N SER A 157 -8.68 -3.61 5.97
CA SER A 157 -8.22 -3.49 7.35
C SER A 157 -6.69 -3.38 7.43
N ILE A 158 -5.97 -4.11 6.57
CA ILE A 158 -4.51 -4.00 6.46
C ILE A 158 -4.11 -2.62 5.92
N ALA A 159 -4.79 -2.13 4.86
CA ALA A 159 -4.49 -0.85 4.24
C ALA A 159 -4.66 0.36 5.18
N VAL A 160 -5.54 0.27 6.18
CA VAL A 160 -5.75 1.31 7.19
C VAL A 160 -5.08 1.00 8.54
N ASN A 161 -4.18 0.01 8.56
CA ASN A 161 -3.41 -0.42 9.72
C ASN A 161 -4.25 -0.93 10.92
N SER A 162 -5.46 -1.43 10.67
CA SER A 162 -6.33 -2.06 11.68
C SER A 162 -6.00 -3.55 11.79
N ILE A 163 -4.82 -3.87 12.31
CA ILE A 163 -4.24 -5.23 12.30
C ILE A 163 -5.09 -6.25 13.08
N GLU A 164 -5.70 -5.87 14.21
CA GLU A 164 -6.56 -6.76 15.00
C GLU A 164 -7.82 -7.14 14.22
N ARG A 165 -8.39 -6.18 13.48
CA ARG A 165 -9.54 -6.41 12.61
C ARG A 165 -9.15 -7.26 11.41
N ALA A 166 -7.99 -6.99 10.82
CA ALA A 166 -7.43 -7.80 9.74
C ALA A 166 -7.23 -9.26 10.18
N ALA A 167 -6.66 -9.50 11.36
CA ALA A 167 -6.48 -10.85 11.90
C ALA A 167 -7.82 -11.61 12.04
N SER A 168 -8.87 -10.89 12.48
CA SER A 168 -10.21 -11.47 12.62
C SER A 168 -10.81 -11.85 11.25
N TRP A 169 -10.67 -10.99 10.24
CA TRP A 169 -11.09 -11.30 8.87
C TRP A 169 -10.26 -12.41 8.21
N LEU A 170 -8.95 -12.47 8.50
CA LEU A 170 -8.08 -13.55 8.05
C LEU A 170 -8.56 -14.89 8.60
N GLN A 171 -8.99 -14.94 9.86
CA GLN A 171 -9.55 -16.16 10.45
C GLN A 171 -10.84 -16.59 9.76
N VAL A 172 -11.76 -15.65 9.49
CA VAL A 172 -12.99 -15.94 8.73
C VAL A 172 -12.63 -16.50 7.35
N ALA A 173 -11.76 -15.83 6.60
CA ALA A 173 -11.32 -16.27 5.28
C ALA A 173 -10.71 -17.69 5.33
N LYS A 174 -9.75 -17.95 6.24
CA LYS A 174 -9.14 -19.27 6.41
C LYS A 174 -10.17 -20.36 6.75
N SER A 175 -11.17 -20.04 7.58
CA SER A 175 -12.21 -20.99 7.99
C SER A 175 -13.24 -21.31 6.90
N SER A 176 -13.46 -20.38 5.97
CA SER A 176 -14.47 -20.49 4.91
C SER A 176 -13.92 -20.93 3.56
N ALA A 177 -12.59 -20.98 3.43
CA ALA A 177 -11.90 -21.45 2.25
C ALA A 177 -12.25 -22.92 1.94
N ASN A 178 -12.69 -23.20 0.72
CA ASN A 178 -13.04 -24.55 0.27
C ASN A 178 -12.88 -24.67 -1.26
N PRO A 179 -12.88 -25.90 -1.83
CA PRO A 179 -12.67 -26.10 -3.27
C PRO A 179 -13.73 -25.45 -4.19
N GLY A 180 -14.87 -25.01 -3.65
CA GLY A 180 -15.95 -24.37 -4.40
C GLY A 180 -15.87 -22.84 -4.44
N ASN A 181 -14.88 -22.22 -3.79
CA ASN A 181 -14.65 -20.77 -3.83
C ASN A 181 -13.19 -20.41 -4.10
N ASP A 182 -12.94 -19.13 -4.36
CA ASP A 182 -11.65 -18.55 -4.68
C ASP A 182 -10.92 -17.98 -3.45
N ILE A 183 -11.42 -18.21 -2.23
CA ILE A 183 -10.85 -17.63 -1.01
C ILE A 183 -9.42 -18.12 -0.81
N SER A 184 -9.14 -19.41 -1.04
CA SER A 184 -7.79 -19.97 -0.94
C SER A 184 -6.82 -19.28 -1.91
N SER A 185 -7.17 -19.16 -3.19
CA SER A 185 -6.28 -18.55 -4.19
C SER A 185 -6.05 -17.07 -3.90
N ARG A 186 -7.08 -16.35 -3.44
CA ARG A 186 -6.96 -14.95 -3.03
C ARG A 186 -6.10 -14.76 -1.77
N LEU A 187 -6.16 -15.68 -0.80
CA LEU A 187 -5.23 -15.67 0.34
C LEU A 187 -3.78 -15.93 -0.11
N SER A 188 -3.59 -16.85 -1.05
CA SER A 188 -2.26 -17.16 -1.58
C SER A 188 -1.67 -15.97 -2.33
N LEU A 189 -2.48 -15.24 -3.11
CA LEU A 189 -2.08 -13.96 -3.73
C LEU A 189 -1.71 -12.89 -2.70
N LEU A 190 -2.48 -12.78 -1.62
CA LEU A 190 -2.26 -11.79 -0.57
C LEU A 190 -1.09 -12.14 0.37
N TYR A 191 -0.52 -13.34 0.26
CA TYR A 191 0.48 -13.84 1.20
C TYR A 191 1.64 -12.87 1.49
N PRO A 192 2.24 -12.19 0.49
CA PRO A 192 3.30 -11.22 0.77
C PRO A 192 2.89 -10.06 1.67
N VAL A 193 1.67 -9.58 1.50
CA VAL A 193 1.11 -8.53 2.34
C VAL A 193 0.91 -9.05 3.77
N LEU A 194 0.39 -10.27 3.91
CA LEU A 194 0.15 -10.90 5.22
C LEU A 194 1.45 -11.17 6.00
N ALA A 195 2.49 -11.61 5.29
CA ALA A 195 3.82 -11.83 5.87
C ALA A 195 4.44 -10.53 6.37
N ILE A 196 4.47 -9.49 5.53
CA ILE A 196 5.01 -8.18 5.93
C ILE A 196 4.17 -7.55 7.03
N SER A 197 2.84 -7.64 6.99
CA SER A 197 1.96 -7.10 8.04
C SER A 197 2.05 -7.86 9.37
N GLY A 198 2.80 -8.98 9.43
CA GLY A 198 2.94 -9.81 10.61
C GLY A 198 1.70 -10.64 10.96
N LEU A 199 0.77 -10.81 10.01
CA LEU A 199 -0.42 -11.63 10.16
C LEU A 199 -0.17 -13.12 9.88
N GLU A 200 0.94 -13.44 9.23
CA GLU A 200 1.45 -14.81 9.05
C GLU A 200 2.83 -14.93 9.69
N ASP A 201 3.08 -16.07 10.35
CA ASP A 201 4.40 -16.35 10.89
C ASP A 201 5.34 -16.82 9.78
N THR A 202 6.47 -16.15 9.64
CA THR A 202 7.49 -16.44 8.61
C THR A 202 8.65 -17.27 9.16
N GLY A 203 8.67 -17.53 10.47
CA GLY A 203 9.83 -18.07 11.17
C GLY A 203 10.98 -17.06 11.33
N ALA A 204 10.83 -15.84 10.82
CA ALA A 204 11.81 -14.77 11.01
C ALA A 204 11.85 -14.33 12.48
N PRO A 205 13.03 -14.08 13.05
CA PRO A 205 13.16 -13.60 14.42
C PRO A 205 12.37 -12.29 14.62
N LYS A 206 11.42 -12.28 15.56
CA LYS A 206 10.67 -11.06 15.88
C LYS A 206 11.60 -10.09 16.63
N PRO A 207 11.60 -8.80 16.29
CA PRO A 207 12.51 -7.79 16.87
C PRO A 207 12.46 -7.69 18.40
N ASN A 208 11.39 -8.17 19.03
CA ASN A 208 11.14 -8.04 20.46
C ASN A 208 11.17 -9.35 21.24
N ASP A 209 11.50 -10.49 20.62
CA ASP A 209 11.44 -11.79 21.32
C ASP A 209 12.57 -12.00 22.34
N ASP A 210 13.55 -11.10 22.44
CA ASP A 210 14.43 -11.02 23.61
C ASP A 210 15.15 -9.66 23.67
N ALA A 211 14.64 -8.74 24.48
CA ALA A 211 15.43 -7.62 24.98
C ALA A 211 16.50 -8.13 25.96
N VAL A 212 17.46 -8.92 25.48
CA VAL A 212 18.75 -9.03 26.14
C VAL A 212 19.53 -7.78 25.74
N GLN A 213 19.53 -6.79 26.65
CA GLN A 213 20.49 -5.70 26.60
C GLN A 213 21.91 -6.29 26.59
N VAL A 214 22.52 -6.38 25.42
CA VAL A 214 23.94 -6.69 25.30
C VAL A 214 24.71 -5.37 25.41
N ASN A 215 25.49 -5.27 26.48
CA ASN A 215 26.28 -4.12 26.93
C ASN A 215 26.88 -3.28 25.80
N GLN A 216 26.69 -1.96 25.91
CA GLN A 216 27.25 -0.92 25.05
C GLN A 216 28.77 -0.71 25.20
N ASP A 217 29.47 -1.59 25.90
CA ASP A 217 30.89 -1.42 26.24
C ASP A 217 31.76 -2.51 25.62
N VAL A 218 31.92 -2.48 24.29
CA VAL A 218 33.17 -2.91 23.64
C VAL A 218 33.50 -1.96 22.48
N ILE A 219 34.15 -0.86 22.87
CA ILE A 219 35.32 -0.24 22.21
C ILE A 219 35.17 0.20 20.74
N ASN A 220 35.23 1.52 20.57
CA ASN A 220 35.76 2.25 19.41
C ASN A 220 36.79 1.45 18.59
N GLY A 221 36.35 0.88 17.47
CA GLY A 221 37.20 0.13 16.56
C GLY A 221 36.44 -0.36 15.33
N ALA A 222 36.11 0.56 14.42
CA ALA A 222 35.70 0.28 13.03
C ALA A 222 34.58 -0.78 12.82
N THR A 223 33.38 -0.55 13.35
CA THR A 223 32.17 -1.24 12.89
C THR A 223 31.52 -0.45 11.76
N THR A 224 32.09 -0.53 10.56
CA THR A 224 31.33 -0.20 9.36
C THR A 224 30.30 -1.30 9.12
N ASN A 225 29.06 -1.09 9.56
CA ASN A 225 27.88 -1.63 8.87
C ASN A 225 27.79 -0.95 7.49
N GLN A 226 28.73 -1.28 6.62
CA GLN A 226 28.72 -0.89 5.22
C GLN A 226 27.99 -1.97 4.42
N PRO A 227 27.05 -1.62 3.52
CA PRO A 227 26.63 -2.53 2.48
C PRO A 227 27.85 -2.84 1.60
N ARG A 228 28.21 -4.12 1.55
CA ARG A 228 29.30 -4.68 0.75
C ARG A 228 28.86 -4.76 -0.72
N PHE A 229 29.37 -3.87 -1.55
CA PHE A 229 29.39 -4.05 -3.00
C PHE A 229 30.84 -4.26 -3.45
N GLY A 230 31.19 -5.52 -3.76
CA GLY A 230 32.51 -5.89 -4.30
C GLY A 230 32.48 -7.31 -4.87
N LEU A 231 32.83 -7.45 -6.15
CA LEU A 231 32.97 -8.73 -6.83
C LEU A 231 34.13 -9.52 -6.20
N GLY A 232 33.81 -10.57 -5.46
CA GLY A 232 34.75 -11.63 -5.07
C GLY A 232 35.76 -11.25 -3.99
N GLY A 233 35.40 -11.47 -2.72
CA GLY A 233 36.34 -11.57 -1.61
C GLY A 233 35.85 -12.61 -0.61
N ALA A 234 36.59 -13.71 -0.46
CA ALA A 234 36.24 -14.79 0.47
C ALA A 234 36.11 -14.26 1.91
N VAL A 235 35.01 -14.61 2.58
CA VAL A 235 34.77 -14.24 3.97
C VAL A 235 35.13 -15.44 4.85
N THR A 236 36.08 -15.27 5.76
CA THR A 236 36.20 -16.15 6.94
C THR A 236 35.09 -15.79 7.92
N PRO A 237 34.20 -16.72 8.31
CA PRO A 237 33.16 -16.42 9.27
C PRO A 237 33.79 -16.18 10.66
N ALA A 238 33.55 -14.99 11.22
CA ALA A 238 33.77 -14.73 12.64
C ALA A 238 32.67 -15.44 13.45
N PRO A 239 32.96 -15.87 14.70
CA PRO A 239 32.11 -16.81 15.41
C PRO A 239 30.73 -16.24 15.76
N THR A 240 29.76 -17.14 15.66
CA THR A 240 28.32 -17.02 15.86
C THR A 240 27.89 -16.18 17.07
N GLN A 241 27.05 -15.17 16.79
CA GLN A 241 26.14 -14.53 17.75
C GLN A 241 25.06 -15.52 18.23
N PRO A 242 24.45 -15.29 19.41
CA PRO A 242 23.52 -16.22 20.04
C PRO A 242 22.35 -16.58 19.14
N SER A 243 22.05 -17.86 19.09
CA SER A 243 20.98 -18.46 18.29
C SER A 243 19.64 -17.84 18.64
N GLN A 244 19.14 -16.93 17.79
CA GLN A 244 17.71 -16.64 17.75
C GLN A 244 17.01 -17.94 17.34
N THR A 245 16.05 -18.37 18.15
CA THR A 245 15.31 -19.61 17.88
C THR A 245 14.40 -19.40 16.69
N VAL A 246 14.86 -19.80 15.50
CA VAL A 246 14.04 -19.84 14.29
C VAL A 246 12.97 -20.91 14.47
N ASP A 247 11.70 -20.55 14.30
CA ASP A 247 10.61 -21.52 14.23
C ASP A 247 10.68 -22.24 12.88
N LEU A 248 11.18 -23.48 12.91
CA LEU A 248 11.39 -24.28 11.71
C LEU A 248 10.07 -24.68 11.03
N GLN A 249 8.98 -24.81 11.79
CA GLN A 249 7.68 -25.14 11.22
C GLN A 249 7.11 -23.93 10.47
N ALA A 250 7.11 -22.76 11.11
CA ALA A 250 6.71 -21.51 10.47
C ALA A 250 7.54 -21.22 9.21
N LEU A 251 8.85 -21.46 9.25
CA LEU A 251 9.72 -21.32 8.09
C LEU A 251 9.36 -22.27 6.94
N THR A 252 9.01 -23.51 7.26
CA THR A 252 8.59 -24.51 6.26
C THR A 252 7.29 -24.10 5.59
N ASP A 253 6.32 -23.66 6.39
CA ASP A 253 5.03 -23.17 5.91
C ASP A 253 5.21 -21.91 5.05
N HIS A 254 6.08 -20.99 5.47
CA HIS A 254 6.45 -19.79 4.71
C HIS A 254 6.99 -20.12 3.31
N ARG A 255 7.94 -21.05 3.22
CA ARG A 255 8.50 -21.49 1.93
C ARG A 255 7.44 -22.11 1.03
N SER A 256 6.52 -22.91 1.59
CA SER A 256 5.41 -23.50 0.85
C SER A 256 4.48 -22.42 0.28
N ARG A 257 4.13 -21.42 1.09
CA ARG A 257 3.27 -20.30 0.67
C ARG A 257 3.93 -19.42 -0.39
N MET A 258 5.24 -19.18 -0.27
CA MET A 258 6.00 -18.46 -1.30
C MET A 258 6.02 -19.21 -2.64
N THR A 259 6.16 -20.53 -2.60
CA THR A 259 6.11 -21.36 -3.82
C THR A 259 4.72 -21.25 -4.47
N GLU A 260 3.66 -21.40 -3.68
CA GLU A 260 2.27 -21.27 -4.15
C GLU A 260 2.01 -19.87 -4.77
N TRP A 261 2.44 -18.80 -4.08
CA TRP A 261 2.31 -17.44 -4.58
C TRP A 261 3.05 -17.24 -5.91
N GLN A 262 4.27 -17.76 -6.05
CA GLN A 262 5.04 -17.68 -7.29
C GLN A 262 4.39 -18.43 -8.45
N GLU A 263 3.82 -19.61 -8.20
CA GLU A 263 3.11 -20.37 -9.22
C GLU A 263 1.90 -19.58 -9.76
N ILE A 264 1.17 -18.89 -8.88
CA ILE A 264 0.07 -18.02 -9.28
C ILE A 264 0.58 -16.82 -10.10
N GLN A 265 1.65 -16.16 -9.66
CA GLN A 265 2.26 -15.04 -10.41
C GLN A 265 2.77 -15.47 -11.79
N ALA A 266 3.37 -16.66 -11.89
CA ALA A 266 3.84 -17.22 -13.15
C ALA A 266 2.69 -17.52 -14.13
N ALA A 267 1.47 -17.73 -13.65
CA ALA A 267 0.28 -17.90 -14.47
C ALA A 267 -0.36 -16.57 -14.93
N SER A 268 0.14 -15.41 -14.47
CA SER A 268 -0.38 -14.09 -14.84
C SER A 268 -0.26 -13.82 -16.34
N SER A 269 -1.22 -13.07 -16.90
CA SER A 269 -1.15 -12.62 -18.29
C SER A 269 -0.09 -11.53 -18.50
N ASP A 270 0.16 -10.69 -17.49
CA ASP A 270 1.22 -9.67 -17.50
C ASP A 270 2.46 -10.16 -16.74
N GLN A 271 3.31 -10.88 -17.48
CA GLN A 271 4.58 -11.41 -16.95
C GLN A 271 5.56 -10.30 -16.53
N ALA A 272 5.47 -9.10 -17.12
CA ALA A 272 6.35 -8.00 -16.78
C ALA A 272 5.95 -7.38 -15.44
N ALA A 273 4.65 -7.19 -15.20
CA ALA A 273 4.12 -6.76 -13.90
C ALA A 273 4.37 -7.81 -12.81
N ALA A 274 4.09 -9.09 -13.09
CA ALA A 274 4.35 -10.19 -12.15
C ALA A 274 5.83 -10.25 -11.73
N ARG A 275 6.75 -10.10 -12.68
CA ARG A 275 8.20 -10.06 -12.40
C ARG A 275 8.57 -8.87 -11.51
N ARG A 276 8.05 -7.66 -11.80
CA ARG A 276 8.31 -6.47 -10.98
C ARG A 276 7.76 -6.62 -9.56
N ASN A 277 6.56 -7.19 -9.42
CA ASN A 277 5.97 -7.47 -8.12
C ASN A 277 6.82 -8.48 -7.33
N ALA A 278 7.28 -9.56 -7.96
CA ALA A 278 8.21 -10.50 -7.34
C ALA A 278 9.52 -9.87 -6.89
N GLU A 279 10.12 -9.01 -7.70
CA GLU A 279 11.30 -8.26 -7.29
C GLU A 279 11.02 -7.35 -6.08
N LEU A 280 9.88 -6.66 -6.05
CA LEU A 280 9.49 -5.83 -4.91
C LEU A 280 9.33 -6.66 -3.64
N VAL A 281 8.56 -7.75 -3.71
CA VAL A 281 8.34 -8.67 -2.59
C VAL A 281 9.66 -9.20 -2.05
N PHE A 282 10.54 -9.71 -2.92
CA PHE A 282 11.78 -10.33 -2.47
C PHE A 282 12.75 -9.32 -1.85
N ASN A 283 12.85 -8.11 -2.41
CA ASN A 283 13.68 -7.06 -1.84
C ASN A 283 13.12 -6.55 -0.50
N LEU A 284 11.80 -6.44 -0.35
CA LEU A 284 11.18 -6.07 0.92
C LEU A 284 11.41 -7.15 1.98
N TYR A 285 11.22 -8.41 1.64
CA TYR A 285 11.48 -9.53 2.53
C TYR A 285 12.93 -9.55 3.04
N ASP A 286 13.90 -9.41 2.15
CA ASP A 286 15.32 -9.29 2.51
C ASP A 286 15.54 -8.12 3.48
N GLY A 287 14.89 -6.97 3.24
CA GLY A 287 14.93 -5.80 4.12
C GLY A 287 14.31 -6.01 5.51
N PHE A 288 13.33 -6.91 5.65
CA PHE A 288 12.73 -7.30 6.93
C PHE A 288 13.38 -8.54 7.55
N GLY A 289 14.36 -9.16 6.89
CA GLY A 289 14.96 -10.43 7.34
C GLY A 289 14.03 -11.63 7.19
N ILE A 290 13.00 -11.53 6.35
CA ILE A 290 12.12 -12.63 5.96
C ILE A 290 12.86 -13.44 4.88
N GLU A 291 12.88 -14.77 5.01
CA GLU A 291 13.61 -15.62 4.08
C GLU A 291 13.02 -15.52 2.66
N VAL A 292 13.88 -15.39 1.65
CA VAL A 292 13.50 -15.61 0.25
C VAL A 292 14.27 -16.83 -0.26
N PRO A 293 13.59 -17.91 -0.69
CA PRO A 293 14.27 -19.09 -1.23
C PRO A 293 15.19 -18.73 -2.41
N GLU A 294 16.41 -19.26 -2.46
CA GLU A 294 17.36 -18.94 -3.56
C GLU A 294 16.80 -19.29 -4.95
N GLY A 295 16.01 -20.37 -5.04
CA GLY A 295 15.29 -20.75 -6.27
C GLY A 295 14.34 -19.65 -6.78
N ALA A 296 13.77 -18.84 -5.89
CA ALA A 296 12.94 -17.69 -6.23
C ALA A 296 13.73 -16.65 -7.03
N TRP A 297 14.91 -16.26 -6.54
CA TRP A 297 15.78 -15.31 -7.21
C TRP A 297 16.28 -15.84 -8.54
N ASN A 298 16.62 -17.13 -8.60
CA ASN A 298 17.05 -17.77 -9.84
C ASN A 298 15.96 -17.73 -10.94
N SER A 299 14.68 -17.79 -10.56
CA SER A 299 13.58 -17.69 -11.52
C SER A 299 13.48 -16.32 -12.21
N LEU A 300 13.99 -15.25 -11.57
CA LEU A 300 13.98 -13.89 -12.09
C LEU A 300 15.20 -13.56 -12.96
N LEU A 301 16.21 -14.43 -13.02
CA LEU A 301 17.45 -14.24 -13.80
C LEU A 301 17.24 -14.52 -15.29
N ILE A 302 16.42 -13.69 -15.93
CA ILE A 302 16.07 -13.80 -17.36
C ILE A 302 16.77 -12.70 -18.15
N ALA A 303 17.50 -13.08 -19.20
CA ALA A 303 18.15 -12.12 -20.10
C ALA A 303 17.11 -11.39 -21.00
N PRO A 304 17.32 -10.11 -21.34
CA PRO A 304 18.47 -9.26 -20.99
C PRO A 304 18.43 -8.73 -19.55
N TYR A 305 19.60 -8.61 -18.92
CA TYR A 305 19.74 -8.13 -17.54
C TYR A 305 19.77 -6.59 -17.40
N ALA A 306 19.69 -5.88 -18.52
CA ALA A 306 19.63 -4.42 -18.54
C ALA A 306 18.19 -4.00 -18.75
N GLU A 307 17.68 -3.14 -17.88
CA GLU A 307 16.29 -2.70 -17.88
C GLU A 307 16.20 -1.19 -17.69
N GLU A 308 15.23 -0.56 -18.34
CA GLU A 308 14.90 0.85 -18.15
C GLU A 308 13.93 0.99 -16.97
N ARG A 309 14.39 1.64 -15.90
CA ARG A 309 13.61 1.82 -14.66
C ARG A 309 13.70 3.26 -14.17
N THR A 310 12.61 3.72 -13.56
CA THR A 310 12.59 5.00 -12.84
C THR A 310 13.12 4.76 -11.42
N THR A 311 14.30 5.27 -11.13
CA THR A 311 14.94 5.13 -9.82
C THR A 311 15.14 6.49 -9.16
N ILE A 312 15.45 6.48 -7.86
CA ILE A 312 15.69 7.70 -7.09
C ILE A 312 17.00 8.36 -7.50
N SER A 313 17.10 9.68 -7.32
CA SER A 313 18.34 10.42 -7.55
C SER A 313 19.51 9.80 -6.76
N SER A 314 20.68 9.68 -7.40
CA SER A 314 21.88 9.14 -6.78
C SER A 314 22.31 9.90 -5.51
N VAL A 315 22.02 11.21 -5.46
CA VAL A 315 22.28 12.06 -4.30
C VAL A 315 21.32 11.74 -3.15
N VAL A 316 20.04 11.53 -3.45
CA VAL A 316 19.03 11.12 -2.46
C VAL A 316 19.40 9.76 -1.88
N ASN A 317 19.74 8.78 -2.74
CA ASN A 317 20.20 7.46 -2.30
C ASN A 317 21.43 7.54 -1.39
N HIS A 318 22.45 8.32 -1.80
CA HIS A 318 23.65 8.52 -0.98
C HIS A 318 23.31 9.05 0.42
N TYR A 319 22.46 10.08 0.52
CA TYR A 319 22.12 10.69 1.80
C TYR A 319 21.12 9.87 2.63
N LEU A 320 20.25 9.09 1.99
CA LEU A 320 19.40 8.10 2.65
C LEU A 320 20.27 7.07 3.37
N ARG A 321 21.22 6.46 2.64
CA ARG A 321 22.15 5.48 3.19
C ARG A 321 23.02 6.08 4.30
N VAL A 322 23.64 7.24 4.07
CA VAL A 322 24.48 7.92 5.07
C VAL A 322 23.67 8.29 6.31
N GLY A 323 22.43 8.74 6.14
CA GLY A 323 21.51 9.01 7.24
C GLY A 323 21.21 7.76 8.05
N ALA A 324 20.83 6.67 7.38
CA ALA A 324 20.48 5.40 8.01
C ALA A 324 21.67 4.80 8.79
N THR A 325 22.84 4.65 8.15
CA THR A 325 24.03 4.09 8.80
C THR A 325 24.57 4.98 9.93
N GLY A 326 24.31 6.29 9.85
CA GLY A 326 24.67 7.25 10.89
C GLY A 326 23.62 7.38 12.00
N ASN A 327 22.55 6.58 11.96
CA ASN A 327 21.37 6.67 12.83
C ASN A 327 20.75 8.08 12.92
N GLN A 328 20.81 8.84 11.82
CA GLN A 328 20.29 10.20 11.71
C GLN A 328 18.82 10.18 11.31
N LYS A 329 17.94 9.81 12.24
CA LYS A 329 16.50 9.61 12.01
C LYS A 329 15.84 10.68 11.13
N ALA A 330 16.01 11.96 11.46
CA ALA A 330 15.41 13.07 10.72
C ALA A 330 15.90 13.15 9.25
N LYS A 331 17.20 12.92 9.02
CA LYS A 331 17.77 12.93 7.67
C LYS A 331 17.29 11.73 6.86
N THR A 332 17.25 10.55 7.48
CA THR A 332 16.74 9.33 6.85
C THR A 332 15.28 9.51 6.42
N VAL A 333 14.42 10.00 7.30
CA VAL A 333 13.01 10.27 6.99
C VAL A 333 12.87 11.31 5.88
N ALA A 334 13.62 12.41 5.94
CA ALA A 334 13.57 13.43 4.89
C ALA A 334 13.96 12.86 3.51
N MET A 335 14.98 12.01 3.44
CA MET A 335 15.39 11.36 2.19
C MET A 335 14.43 10.26 1.77
N ALA A 336 13.82 9.53 2.71
CA ALA A 336 12.79 8.55 2.43
C ALA A 336 11.56 9.21 1.76
N ILE A 337 11.14 10.38 2.24
CA ILE A 337 10.07 11.17 1.62
C ILE A 337 10.43 11.56 0.18
N GLN A 338 11.67 11.98 -0.09
CA GLN A 338 12.10 12.28 -1.46
C GLN A 338 12.13 11.01 -2.33
N ALA A 339 12.48 9.87 -1.76
CA ALA A 339 12.48 8.59 -2.46
C ALA A 339 11.07 8.12 -2.84
N GLN A 340 10.02 8.48 -2.07
CA GLN A 340 8.63 8.14 -2.40
C GLN A 340 8.10 8.75 -3.70
N GLN A 341 8.79 9.73 -4.29
CA GLN A 341 8.40 10.32 -5.57
C GLN A 341 8.32 9.30 -6.71
N ILE A 342 9.03 8.17 -6.61
CA ILE A 342 8.97 7.11 -7.61
C ILE A 342 7.90 6.05 -7.31
N ALA A 343 7.30 6.01 -6.11
CA ALA A 343 6.44 4.91 -5.67
C ALA A 343 5.18 4.72 -6.53
N THR A 344 4.66 5.79 -7.13
CA THR A 344 3.49 5.76 -8.01
C THR A 344 3.86 5.57 -9.48
N MET A 345 5.14 5.46 -9.83
CA MET A 345 5.59 5.36 -11.21
C MET A 345 5.41 3.92 -11.74
N PRO A 346 4.88 3.72 -12.96
CA PRO A 346 4.64 2.37 -13.50
C PRO A 346 5.88 1.47 -13.61
N ASN A 347 7.06 2.06 -13.76
CA ASN A 347 8.35 1.38 -13.86
C ASN A 347 9.32 1.76 -12.71
N ALA A 348 8.77 2.04 -11.53
CA ALA A 348 9.55 2.31 -10.33
C ALA A 348 10.53 1.16 -10.05
N ASP A 349 11.76 1.51 -9.67
CA ASP A 349 12.78 0.53 -9.30
C ASP A 349 12.44 -0.13 -7.95
N PRO A 350 12.10 -1.44 -7.91
CA PRO A 350 11.70 -2.12 -6.68
C PRO A 350 12.80 -2.10 -5.61
N LYS A 351 14.07 -2.09 -6.03
CA LYS A 351 15.21 -2.02 -5.12
C LYS A 351 15.27 -0.70 -4.37
N ALA A 352 15.01 0.41 -5.07
CA ALA A 352 15.02 1.74 -4.47
C ALA A 352 13.87 1.92 -3.45
N LEU A 353 12.71 1.33 -3.73
CA LEU A 353 11.58 1.29 -2.81
C LEU A 353 11.91 0.47 -1.55
N ALA A 354 12.44 -0.73 -1.72
CA ALA A 354 12.86 -1.59 -0.61
C ALA A 354 14.01 -0.98 0.23
N ASP A 355 14.98 -0.31 -0.41
CA ASP A 355 16.05 0.40 0.29
C ASP A 355 15.52 1.54 1.16
N THR A 356 14.41 2.16 0.75
CA THR A 356 13.73 3.19 1.53
C THR A 356 13.11 2.60 2.79
N VAL A 357 12.43 1.45 2.67
CA VAL A 357 11.87 0.70 3.80
C VAL A 357 12.98 0.23 4.76
N ALA A 358 14.04 -0.39 4.23
CA ALA A 358 15.18 -0.86 5.02
C ALA A 358 15.88 0.27 5.77
N ALA A 359 16.01 1.46 5.15
CA ALA A 359 16.58 2.63 5.80
C ALA A 359 15.73 3.12 6.99
N LEU A 360 14.40 3.06 6.89
CA LEU A 360 13.49 3.38 8.00
C LEU A 360 13.61 2.36 9.15
N THR A 361 13.65 1.07 8.83
CA THR A 361 13.89 0.01 9.81
C THR A 361 15.20 0.20 10.56
N MET A 362 16.28 0.57 9.85
CA MET A 362 17.61 0.80 10.44
C MET A 362 17.65 1.94 11.47
N VAL A 363 16.77 2.93 11.36
CA VAL A 363 16.66 4.05 12.32
C VAL A 363 15.55 3.83 13.38
N GLY A 364 15.07 2.59 13.51
CA GLY A 364 14.08 2.20 14.52
C GLY A 364 12.64 2.62 14.20
N LEU A 365 12.32 2.89 12.92
CA LEU A 365 10.95 3.21 12.46
C LEU A 365 10.27 1.99 11.84
N GLN A 366 10.22 0.90 12.59
CA GLN A 366 9.75 -0.38 12.06
C GLN A 366 8.26 -0.39 11.69
N ALA A 367 7.40 0.21 12.53
CA ALA A 367 5.96 0.30 12.23
C ALA A 367 5.70 1.12 10.96
N ASP A 368 6.39 2.27 10.81
CA ASP A 368 6.26 3.10 9.60
C ASP A 368 6.81 2.37 8.36
N ALA A 369 7.93 1.67 8.50
CA ALA A 369 8.52 0.87 7.43
C ALA A 369 7.58 -0.26 6.99
N GLN A 370 6.95 -0.95 7.95
CA GLN A 370 5.97 -2.00 7.70
C GLN A 370 4.74 -1.46 6.97
N HIS A 371 4.19 -0.34 7.45
CA HIS A 371 3.05 0.30 6.81
C HIS A 371 3.36 0.70 5.37
N LEU A 372 4.50 1.36 5.15
CA LEU A 372 4.95 1.73 3.81
C LEU A 372 5.12 0.51 2.90
N ALA A 373 5.73 -0.57 3.40
CA ALA A 373 5.91 -1.79 2.62
C ALA A 373 4.56 -2.43 2.23
N VAL A 374 3.60 -2.46 3.14
CA VAL A 374 2.23 -2.93 2.89
C VAL A 374 1.55 -2.05 1.83
N GLU A 375 1.64 -0.73 1.93
CA GLU A 375 1.09 0.19 0.92
C GLU A 375 1.69 -0.05 -0.46
N LEU A 376 3.02 -0.20 -0.55
CA LEU A 376 3.70 -0.48 -1.81
C LEU A 376 3.23 -1.80 -2.43
N LEU A 377 3.07 -2.86 -1.63
CA LEU A 377 2.58 -4.14 -2.11
C LEU A 377 1.12 -4.05 -2.59
N LEU A 378 0.24 -3.42 -1.81
CA LEU A 378 -1.16 -3.25 -2.17
C LEU A 378 -1.35 -2.35 -3.41
N ALA A 379 -0.49 -1.36 -3.60
CA ALA A 379 -0.51 -0.51 -4.80
C ALA A 379 0.03 -1.23 -6.05
N SER A 380 0.91 -2.23 -5.87
CA SER A 380 1.48 -3.04 -6.94
C SER A 380 0.61 -4.21 -7.38
N ASP A 381 -0.30 -4.65 -6.51
CA ASP A 381 -1.36 -5.61 -6.79
C ASP A 381 -2.42 -4.89 -7.64
N ARG A 382 -2.23 -4.81 -8.97
CA ARG A 382 -3.16 -4.21 -9.94
C ARG A 382 -3.57 -5.22 -10.99
#